data_AF-A0A377V7G4-F1
#
_entry.id   AF-A0A377V7G4-F1
#
_cell.length_a   1.000
_cell.length_b   1.000
_cell.length_c   1.000
_cell.angle_alpha   90.00
_cell.angle_beta   90.00
_cell.angle_gamma   90.00
#
_symmetry.space_group_name_H-M   'P 1'
#
loop_
_entity.id
_entity.type
_entity.pdbx_description
1 polymer ?
#
loop_
_entity_poly.entity_id
_entity_poly.type
_entity_poly.pdbx_seq_one_letter_code
_entity_poly.pdbx_strand_id
1 'polypeptide(L)'
;MALATCFSAVLARWGGLTRLLLNITLFDRQPLHPAVGAMLADFTNILLLDTACDGDTVSNLARKNQLTFTEDWEHRHWSGVELLRELKRQQRYPHGAPVVFTSNLGRSLYSSRAESPLGEPEWGISQTPQVWIDHLAFEHHGEVWLQWDSNDALFPPALVETLFDAYCQLINQLCDDESAWQKPFADMMPASQRAIRERVNATGAPIPEGLLHEGIFRIALQQPQALAVTDMRYQWNYHELTDYARRCAGRLIECGVQPGDNVAITMSKGAGQLVAVLAVLLAGAVYVPVSLDQPAARREKIYADASVRLVLICQHDASAGSDDIPVLAWQQAIEAEPIANPVVRAPRNRPTLSTPPALPVRRKG
;
A
#
# COMPACT_ATOMS: atom_id res chain seq x y z
N MET A 1 31.07 -2.38 -4.44
CA MET A 1 29.60 -2.64 -4.52
C MET A 1 28.91 -2.88 -3.18
N ALA A 2 29.60 -3.29 -2.11
CA ALA A 2 29.00 -3.42 -0.78
C ALA A 2 28.28 -2.14 -0.32
N LEU A 3 28.99 -1.00 -0.28
CA LEU A 3 28.42 0.30 0.12
C LEU A 3 27.21 0.71 -0.73
N ALA A 4 27.29 0.57 -2.05
CA ALA A 4 26.18 0.88 -2.96
C ALA A 4 24.95 0.00 -2.72
N THR A 5 25.17 -1.27 -2.36
CA THR A 5 24.10 -2.21 -2.03
C THR A 5 23.43 -1.83 -0.71
N CYS A 6 24.20 -1.52 0.33
CA CYS A 6 23.68 -1.03 1.60
C CYS A 6 22.89 0.28 1.44
N PHE A 7 23.43 1.22 0.64
CA PHE A 7 22.80 2.51 0.36
C PHE A 7 21.45 2.31 -0.33
N SER A 8 21.45 1.47 -1.38
CA SER A 8 20.24 1.15 -2.13
C SER A 8 19.21 0.42 -1.29
N ALA A 9 19.63 -0.46 -0.39
CA ALA A 9 18.73 -1.21 0.50
C ALA A 9 18.00 -0.28 1.49
N VAL A 10 18.71 0.68 2.08
CA VAL A 10 18.11 1.68 2.97
C VAL A 10 17.06 2.51 2.23
N LEU A 11 17.42 3.08 1.08
CA LEU A 11 16.49 3.90 0.30
C LEU A 11 15.29 3.09 -0.21
N ALA A 12 15.53 1.87 -0.69
CA ALA A 12 14.48 0.98 -1.17
C ALA A 12 13.51 0.58 -0.05
N ARG A 13 14.01 0.36 1.18
CA ARG A 13 13.19 0.03 2.35
C ARG A 13 12.16 1.12 2.69
N TRP A 14 12.52 2.40 2.55
CA TRP A 14 11.62 3.54 2.75
C TRP A 14 10.80 3.90 1.51
N GLY A 15 11.31 3.61 0.31
CA GLY A 15 10.58 3.74 -0.94
C GLY A 15 9.56 2.62 -1.20
N GLY A 16 9.58 1.55 -0.41
CA GLY A 16 8.78 0.34 -0.67
C GLY A 16 9.20 -0.37 -1.97
N LEU A 17 10.48 -0.26 -2.34
CA LEU A 17 11.05 -0.79 -3.57
C LEU A 17 11.82 -2.09 -3.28
N THR A 18 11.91 -2.97 -4.28
CA THR A 18 12.79 -4.16 -4.24
C THR A 18 14.02 -3.98 -5.13
N ARG A 19 14.01 -2.96 -5.99
CA ARG A 19 15.11 -2.56 -6.87
C ARG A 19 15.19 -1.03 -6.93
N LEU A 20 16.39 -0.50 -7.11
CA LEU A 20 16.64 0.93 -7.19
C LEU A 20 17.56 1.22 -8.38
N LEU A 21 17.16 2.18 -9.24
CA LEU A 21 18.05 2.69 -10.28
C LEU A 21 19.00 3.72 -9.66
N LEU A 22 20.26 3.33 -9.47
CA LEU A 22 21.31 4.23 -9.01
C LEU A 22 21.98 4.92 -10.19
N ASN A 23 22.30 6.20 -10.01
CA ASN A 23 23.19 6.94 -10.91
C ASN A 23 24.61 6.87 -10.34
N ILE A 24 25.47 6.04 -10.93
CA ILE A 24 26.85 5.85 -10.45
C ILE A 24 27.79 6.80 -11.19
N THR A 25 28.53 7.59 -10.42
CA THR A 25 29.56 8.48 -10.94
C THR A 25 30.84 7.69 -11.25
N LEU A 26 31.33 7.83 -12.49
CA LEU A 26 32.56 7.22 -12.99
C LEU A 26 33.58 8.30 -13.32
N PHE A 27 34.85 8.06 -12.97
CA PHE A 27 35.97 8.89 -13.39
C PHE A 27 36.67 8.24 -14.60
N ASP A 28 36.18 8.53 -15.80
CA ASP A 28 36.59 7.92 -17.07
C ASP A 28 37.68 8.75 -17.78
N ARG A 29 38.85 8.88 -17.13
CA ARG A 29 40.03 9.50 -17.74
C ARG A 29 40.76 8.47 -18.61
N GLN A 30 40.29 8.28 -19.84
CA GLN A 30 40.90 7.33 -20.78
C GLN A 30 42.29 7.82 -21.23
N PRO A 31 43.32 6.96 -21.26
CA PRO A 31 44.68 7.34 -21.65
C PRO A 31 44.83 7.41 -23.17
N LEU A 32 43.95 8.13 -23.86
CA LEU A 32 43.91 8.23 -25.33
C LEU A 32 45.11 9.04 -25.89
N HIS A 33 45.73 9.88 -25.08
CA HIS A 33 46.91 10.65 -25.42
C HIS A 33 47.74 10.96 -24.16
N PRO A 34 49.10 11.03 -24.22
CA PRO A 34 49.94 11.28 -23.05
C PRO A 34 49.59 12.57 -22.27
N ALA A 35 49.09 13.59 -22.97
CA ALA A 35 48.68 14.85 -22.33
C ALA A 35 47.44 14.70 -21.43
N VAL A 36 46.57 13.72 -21.67
CA VAL A 36 45.28 13.56 -20.94
C VAL A 36 45.50 13.41 -19.43
N GLY A 37 46.57 12.72 -19.03
CA GLY A 37 46.92 12.57 -17.62
C GLY A 37 47.17 13.89 -16.88
N ALA A 38 47.63 14.92 -17.60
CA ALA A 38 47.96 16.24 -17.06
C ALA A 38 46.86 17.29 -17.29
N MET A 39 45.76 16.92 -17.96
CA MET A 39 44.67 17.86 -18.25
C MET A 39 43.83 18.15 -17.01
N LEU A 40 43.53 19.43 -16.83
CA LEU A 40 42.43 19.90 -16.00
C LEU A 40 41.17 19.95 -16.87
N ALA A 41 40.36 18.90 -16.83
CA ALA A 41 39.12 18.78 -17.59
C ALA A 41 38.12 17.89 -16.84
N ASP A 42 36.86 17.95 -17.25
CA ASP A 42 35.82 17.08 -16.73
C ASP A 42 35.91 15.70 -17.40
N PHE A 43 36.23 14.68 -16.61
CA PHE A 43 36.27 13.27 -17.01
C PHE A 43 35.17 12.47 -16.30
N THR A 44 34.18 13.16 -15.75
CA THR A 44 33.07 12.55 -15.05
C THR A 44 32.11 11.97 -16.08
N ASN A 45 31.80 10.68 -15.94
CA ASN A 45 30.77 10.01 -16.69
C ASN A 45 29.76 9.41 -15.69
N ILE A 46 28.57 9.08 -16.15
CA ILE A 46 27.54 8.44 -15.33
C ILE A 46 27.14 7.10 -15.90
N LEU A 47 26.89 6.14 -15.01
CA LEU A 47 26.40 4.80 -15.32
C LEU A 47 25.12 4.55 -14.54
N LEU A 48 24.05 4.16 -15.23
CA LEU A 48 22.81 3.80 -14.56
C LEU A 48 22.88 2.33 -14.16
N LEU A 49 22.78 2.06 -12.86
CA LEU A 49 22.83 0.71 -12.31
C LEU A 49 21.48 0.31 -11.73
N ASP A 50 20.87 -0.74 -12.28
CA ASP A 50 19.66 -1.34 -11.71
C ASP A 50 20.03 -2.29 -10.55
N THR A 51 19.91 -1.77 -9.34
CA THR A 51 20.42 -2.41 -8.12
C THR A 51 19.33 -3.25 -7.45
N ALA A 52 19.62 -4.52 -7.15
CA ALA A 52 18.77 -5.36 -6.30
C ALA A 52 18.94 -4.99 -4.82
N CYS A 53 17.83 -4.80 -4.11
CA CYS A 53 17.83 -4.25 -2.75
C CYS A 53 17.33 -5.21 -1.66
N ASP A 54 16.63 -6.29 -2.03
CA ASP A 54 15.98 -7.21 -1.08
C ASP A 54 15.82 -8.62 -1.69
N GLY A 55 15.41 -9.59 -0.88
CA GLY A 55 15.02 -10.93 -1.29
C GLY A 55 16.14 -11.98 -1.27
N ASP A 56 17.30 -11.64 -0.71
CA ASP A 56 18.46 -12.54 -0.60
C ASP A 56 19.37 -12.10 0.57
N THR A 57 20.47 -12.83 0.80
CA THR A 57 21.49 -12.44 1.77
C THR A 57 22.26 -11.20 1.31
N VAL A 58 22.82 -10.43 2.25
CA VAL A 58 23.59 -9.21 1.93
C VAL A 58 24.74 -9.52 0.96
N SER A 59 25.47 -10.62 1.19
CA SER A 59 26.58 -11.03 0.31
C SER A 59 26.10 -11.42 -1.10
N ASN A 60 24.98 -12.11 -1.23
CA ASN A 60 24.42 -12.46 -2.54
C ASN A 60 23.91 -11.21 -3.28
N LEU A 61 23.26 -10.28 -2.60
CA LEU A 61 22.85 -8.99 -3.18
C LEU A 61 24.07 -8.19 -3.65
N ALA A 62 25.11 -8.09 -2.82
CA ALA A 62 26.34 -7.37 -3.19
C ALA A 62 27.04 -8.00 -4.40
N ARG A 63 27.10 -9.34 -4.49
CA ARG A 63 27.64 -10.05 -5.66
C ARG A 63 26.78 -9.86 -6.90
N LYS A 64 25.46 -9.95 -6.78
CA LYS A 64 24.53 -9.71 -7.90
C LYS A 64 24.70 -8.31 -8.46
N ASN A 65 24.71 -7.31 -7.59
CA ASN A 65 24.91 -5.92 -7.99
C ASN A 65 26.32 -5.67 -8.56
N GLN A 66 27.33 -6.40 -8.10
CA GLN A 66 28.66 -6.40 -8.71
C GLN A 66 28.69 -7.00 -10.11
N LEU A 67 27.97 -8.09 -10.36
CA LEU A 67 27.84 -8.67 -11.69
C LEU A 67 27.12 -7.70 -12.63
N THR A 68 25.97 -7.14 -12.22
CA THR A 68 25.26 -6.12 -13.00
C THR A 68 26.16 -4.92 -13.29
N PHE A 69 26.88 -4.41 -12.29
CA PHE A 69 27.84 -3.31 -12.51
C PHE A 69 28.94 -3.67 -13.51
N THR A 70 29.46 -4.90 -13.46
CA THR A 70 30.51 -5.36 -14.38
C THR A 70 29.98 -5.45 -15.81
N GLU A 71 28.78 -5.96 -16.00
CA GLU A 71 28.10 -6.01 -17.30
C GLU A 71 27.85 -4.59 -17.83
N ASP A 72 27.27 -3.70 -17.02
CA ASP A 72 26.99 -2.32 -17.40
C ASP A 72 28.28 -1.53 -17.70
N TRP A 73 29.37 -1.81 -16.98
CA TRP A 73 30.67 -1.18 -17.17
C TRP A 73 31.29 -1.44 -18.55
N GLU A 74 31.04 -2.61 -19.14
CA GLU A 74 31.47 -2.91 -20.52
C GLU A 74 30.78 -2.00 -21.54
N HIS A 75 29.63 -1.41 -21.17
CA HIS A 75 28.87 -0.49 -21.99
C HIS A 75 29.07 0.99 -21.61
N ARG A 76 30.00 1.31 -20.70
CA ARG A 76 30.22 2.68 -20.19
C ARG A 76 30.55 3.74 -21.24
N HIS A 77 30.95 3.32 -22.44
CA HIS A 77 31.22 4.20 -23.57
C HIS A 77 29.95 4.81 -24.18
N TRP A 78 28.78 4.23 -23.89
CA TRP A 78 27.50 4.87 -24.19
C TRP A 78 27.20 5.94 -23.14
N SER A 79 26.76 7.12 -23.57
CA SER A 79 26.50 8.22 -22.65
C SER A 79 25.34 7.90 -21.71
N GLY A 80 25.60 7.82 -20.40
CA GLY A 80 24.54 7.65 -19.41
C GLY A 80 23.53 8.82 -19.41
N VAL A 81 23.96 10.02 -19.82
CA VAL A 81 23.07 11.18 -20.00
C VAL A 81 22.10 10.94 -21.17
N GLU A 82 22.58 10.40 -22.28
CA GLU A 82 21.72 10.05 -23.42
C GLU A 82 20.74 8.92 -23.06
N LEU A 83 21.21 7.91 -22.32
CA LEU A 83 20.34 6.84 -21.81
C LEU A 83 19.25 7.40 -20.88
N LEU A 84 19.58 8.30 -19.96
CA LEU A 84 18.59 8.97 -19.11
C LEU A 84 17.56 9.76 -19.91
N ARG A 85 18.00 10.49 -20.93
CA ARG A 85 17.09 11.24 -21.83
C ARG A 85 16.13 10.30 -22.55
N GLU A 86 16.62 9.15 -23.02
CA GLU A 86 15.81 8.13 -23.68
C GLU A 86 14.79 7.49 -22.73
N LEU A 87 15.21 7.13 -21.51
CA LEU A 87 14.31 6.59 -20.48
C LEU A 87 13.22 7.59 -20.08
N LYS A 88 13.55 8.88 -20.03
CA LYS A 88 12.59 9.96 -19.78
C LYS A 88 11.60 10.13 -20.94
N ARG A 89 12.09 10.08 -22.19
CA ARG A 89 11.25 10.14 -23.40
C ARG A 89 10.22 9.00 -23.43
N GLN A 90 10.60 7.81 -23.00
CA GLN A 90 9.73 6.63 -22.90
C GLN A 90 8.82 6.63 -21.66
N GLN A 91 8.86 7.66 -20.80
CA GLN A 91 8.11 7.73 -19.54
C GLN A 91 8.39 6.58 -18.56
N ARG A 92 9.53 5.88 -18.70
CA ARG A 92 9.94 4.79 -17.79
C ARG A 92 10.57 5.34 -16.51
N TYR A 93 11.34 6.41 -16.63
CA TYR A 93 11.93 7.16 -15.52
C TYR A 93 11.70 8.66 -15.73
N PRO A 94 10.47 9.17 -15.51
CA PRO A 94 10.09 10.55 -15.82
C PRO A 94 10.89 11.60 -15.02
N HIS A 95 11.40 11.20 -13.84
CA HIS A 95 12.25 12.01 -12.96
C HIS A 95 13.75 11.72 -13.10
N GLY A 96 14.15 10.88 -14.07
CA GLY A 96 15.55 10.45 -14.24
C GLY A 96 16.03 9.50 -13.15
N ALA A 97 17.33 9.55 -12.84
CA ALA A 97 17.96 8.82 -11.73
C ALA A 97 18.53 9.84 -10.73
N PRO A 98 17.70 10.35 -9.81
CA PRO A 98 18.06 11.47 -8.93
C PRO A 98 18.85 11.03 -7.69
N VAL A 99 19.09 9.73 -7.52
CA VAL A 99 19.91 9.18 -6.43
C VAL A 99 21.27 8.84 -7.01
N VAL A 100 22.30 9.57 -6.57
CA VAL A 100 23.66 9.44 -7.05
C VAL A 100 24.50 8.64 -6.05
N PHE A 101 25.37 7.78 -6.56
CA PHE A 101 26.38 7.07 -5.79
C PHE A 101 27.77 7.29 -6.39
N THR A 102 28.61 7.97 -5.63
CA THR A 102 29.99 8.29 -5.97
C THR A 102 30.93 7.61 -4.98
N SER A 103 31.93 6.88 -5.50
CA SER A 103 32.92 6.20 -4.67
C SER A 103 34.34 6.48 -5.19
N ASN A 104 35.11 7.19 -4.37
CA ASN A 104 36.54 7.46 -4.54
C ASN A 104 37.43 6.56 -3.64
N LEU A 105 36.90 5.44 -3.15
CA LEU A 105 37.74 4.47 -2.45
C LEU A 105 38.88 3.96 -3.35
N GLY A 106 40.09 3.88 -2.80
CA GLY A 106 41.30 3.59 -3.56
C GLY A 106 41.82 4.75 -4.44
N ARG A 107 41.19 5.93 -4.44
CA ARG A 107 41.67 7.16 -5.09
C ARG A 107 41.43 8.36 -4.18
N SER A 108 42.47 8.87 -3.54
CA SER A 108 42.33 10.02 -2.63
C SER A 108 41.70 11.22 -3.35
N LEU A 109 40.57 11.71 -2.81
CA LEU A 109 39.93 12.96 -3.26
C LEU A 109 40.81 14.18 -2.98
N TYR A 110 41.50 14.15 -1.84
CA TYR A 110 42.41 15.20 -1.42
C TYR A 110 43.85 14.83 -1.74
N SER A 111 44.73 15.83 -1.83
CA SER A 111 46.15 15.55 -2.06
C SER A 111 46.74 14.77 -0.90
N SER A 112 47.58 13.77 -1.19
CA SER A 112 48.38 13.07 -0.19
C SER A 112 49.60 13.88 0.30
N ARG A 113 49.69 15.16 -0.05
CA ARG A 113 50.78 16.04 0.40
C ARG A 113 50.59 16.32 1.89
N ALA A 114 51.66 16.15 2.67
CA ALA A 114 51.66 16.40 4.11
C ALA A 114 51.26 17.85 4.48
N GLU A 115 51.49 18.81 3.57
CA GLU A 115 51.00 20.18 3.69
C GLU A 115 50.35 20.59 2.37
N SER A 116 49.02 20.73 2.41
CA SER A 116 48.25 21.33 1.31
C SER A 116 48.46 22.85 1.34
N PRO A 117 48.84 23.50 0.22
CA PRO A 117 48.92 24.96 0.16
C PRO A 117 47.55 25.65 0.32
N LEU A 118 46.46 24.88 0.26
CA LEU A 118 45.09 25.33 0.45
C LEU A 118 44.54 25.05 1.86
N GLY A 119 45.34 24.42 2.75
CA GLY A 119 44.90 23.99 4.07
C GLY A 119 44.16 22.65 4.07
N GLU A 120 43.61 22.30 5.23
CA GLU A 120 42.82 21.08 5.44
C GLU A 120 41.35 21.29 5.03
N PRO A 121 40.71 20.28 4.41
CA PRO A 121 39.28 20.35 4.11
C PRO A 121 38.44 20.37 5.40
N GLU A 122 37.61 21.40 5.58
CA GLU A 122 36.69 21.50 6.73
C GLU A 122 35.25 21.12 6.36
N TRP A 123 34.78 21.57 5.19
CA TRP A 123 33.42 21.33 4.72
C TRP A 123 33.36 21.29 3.20
N GLY A 124 32.48 20.46 2.65
CA GLY A 124 32.20 20.38 1.22
C GLY A 124 30.78 19.88 0.97
N ILE A 125 30.19 20.31 -0.16
CA ILE A 125 28.89 19.86 -0.64
C ILE A 125 28.95 19.65 -2.15
N SER A 126 28.34 18.58 -2.63
CA SER A 126 28.02 18.37 -4.05
C SER A 126 26.65 18.94 -4.37
N GLN A 127 26.58 19.79 -5.40
CA GLN A 127 25.33 20.38 -5.88
C GLN A 127 25.14 20.10 -7.36
N THR A 128 24.48 18.98 -7.65
CA THR A 128 24.18 18.59 -9.02
C THR A 128 22.69 18.82 -9.31
N PRO A 129 22.32 19.57 -10.36
CA PRO A 129 20.93 19.76 -10.73
C PRO A 129 20.20 18.43 -10.90
N GLN A 130 18.95 18.36 -10.42
CA GLN A 130 18.09 17.17 -10.49
C GLN A 130 18.52 15.99 -9.61
N VAL A 131 19.60 16.11 -8.85
CA VAL A 131 19.96 15.14 -7.80
C VAL A 131 19.21 15.46 -6.53
N TRP A 132 18.64 14.43 -5.90
CA TRP A 132 17.91 14.52 -4.64
C TRP A 132 18.79 14.11 -3.47
N ILE A 133 19.56 13.03 -3.65
CA ILE A 133 20.54 12.52 -2.68
C ILE A 133 21.81 12.17 -3.46
N ASP A 134 22.93 12.73 -3.07
CA ASP A 134 24.27 12.39 -3.57
C ASP A 134 25.06 11.71 -2.46
N HIS A 135 25.43 10.46 -2.69
CA HIS A 135 26.26 9.69 -1.79
C HIS A 135 27.72 9.77 -2.23
N LEU A 136 28.62 10.18 -1.34
CA LEU A 136 30.06 10.20 -1.58
C LEU A 136 30.80 9.33 -0.55
N ALA A 137 31.60 8.37 -1.03
CA ALA A 137 32.55 7.60 -0.23
C ALA A 137 34.00 7.92 -0.63
N PHE A 138 34.87 8.18 0.33
CA PHE A 138 36.30 8.44 0.07
C PHE A 138 37.17 8.12 1.29
N GLU A 139 38.48 8.03 1.06
CA GLU A 139 39.47 7.84 2.13
C GLU A 139 40.09 9.18 2.50
N HIS A 140 40.20 9.47 3.80
CA HIS A 140 40.89 10.64 4.34
C HIS A 140 41.49 10.32 5.71
N HIS A 141 42.77 10.66 5.91
CA HIS A 141 43.53 10.39 7.14
C HIS A 141 43.43 8.94 7.67
N GLY A 142 43.36 7.96 6.76
CA GLY A 142 43.28 6.53 7.12
C GLY A 142 41.87 6.03 7.48
N GLU A 143 40.86 6.90 7.35
CA GLU A 143 39.46 6.58 7.63
C GLU A 143 38.64 6.59 6.33
N VAL A 144 37.51 5.87 6.33
CA VAL A 144 36.51 5.94 5.27
C VAL A 144 35.46 6.96 5.67
N TRP A 145 35.33 8.00 4.86
CA TRP A 145 34.34 9.04 5.01
C TRP A 145 33.14 8.75 4.13
N LEU A 146 31.94 8.83 4.71
CA LEU A 146 30.66 8.65 4.05
C LEU A 146 29.86 9.94 4.20
N GLN A 147 29.54 10.57 3.09
CA GLN A 147 28.84 11.86 3.06
C GLN A 147 27.59 11.74 2.18
N TRP A 148 26.47 12.24 2.67
CA TRP A 148 25.23 12.37 1.90
C TRP A 148 24.88 13.85 1.78
N ASP A 149 24.86 14.34 0.54
CA ASP A 149 24.36 15.68 0.24
C ASP A 149 22.93 15.55 -0.29
N SER A 150 22.01 16.35 0.23
CA SER A 150 20.59 16.22 -0.06
C SER A 150 19.92 17.55 -0.34
N ASN A 151 18.87 17.52 -1.15
CA ASN A 151 17.93 18.64 -1.26
C ASN A 151 16.84 18.47 -0.19
N ASP A 152 17.08 19.00 1.00
CA ASP A 152 16.23 18.82 2.18
C ASP A 152 14.78 19.26 1.95
N ALA A 153 14.54 20.23 1.06
CA ALA A 153 13.19 20.68 0.72
C ALA A 153 12.32 19.61 0.04
N LEU A 154 12.94 18.52 -0.45
CA LEU A 154 12.23 17.39 -1.05
C LEU A 154 11.82 16.32 -0.03
N PHE A 155 12.31 16.40 1.21
CA PHE A 155 12.14 15.35 2.21
C PHE A 155 11.42 15.87 3.45
N PRO A 156 10.64 15.02 4.15
CA PRO A 156 10.17 15.33 5.49
C PRO A 156 11.33 15.64 6.44
N PRO A 157 11.13 16.53 7.43
CA PRO A 157 12.13 16.81 8.44
C PRO A 157 12.64 15.53 9.11
N ALA A 158 13.95 15.48 9.38
CA ALA A 158 14.66 14.36 10.00
C ALA A 158 14.74 13.06 9.16
N LEU A 159 14.14 13.01 7.95
CA LEU A 159 14.11 11.76 7.18
C LEU A 159 15.52 11.40 6.68
N VAL A 160 16.25 12.34 6.09
CA VAL A 160 17.57 12.06 5.52
C VAL A 160 18.56 11.66 6.61
N GLU A 161 18.53 12.34 7.77
CA GLU A 161 19.33 11.95 8.93
C GLU A 161 18.98 10.53 9.40
N THR A 162 17.68 10.20 9.46
CA THR A 162 17.23 8.84 9.82
C THR A 162 17.74 7.77 8.85
N LEU A 163 17.72 8.07 7.55
CA LEU A 163 18.21 7.15 6.51
C LEU A 163 19.73 6.99 6.61
N PHE A 164 20.46 8.08 6.86
CA PHE A 164 21.90 8.06 7.05
C PHE A 164 22.29 7.25 8.30
N ASP A 165 21.59 7.44 9.42
CA ASP A 165 21.81 6.67 10.64
C ASP A 165 21.58 5.17 10.42
N ALA A 166 20.51 4.81 9.69
CA ALA A 166 20.23 3.42 9.33
C ALA A 166 21.31 2.83 8.41
N TYR A 167 21.84 3.63 7.48
CA TYR A 167 22.95 3.25 6.61
C TYR A 167 24.23 2.98 7.41
N CYS A 168 24.60 3.87 8.32
CA CYS A 168 25.76 3.71 9.20
C CYS A 168 25.61 2.47 10.12
N GLN A 169 24.44 2.28 10.74
CA GLN A 169 24.17 1.09 11.57
C GLN A 169 24.32 -0.21 10.78
N LEU A 170 23.82 -0.21 9.54
CA LEU A 170 23.93 -1.37 8.67
C LEU A 170 25.38 -1.69 8.31
N ILE A 171 26.20 -0.68 8.00
CA ILE A 171 27.62 -0.88 7.70
C ILE A 171 28.37 -1.38 8.92
N ASN A 172 28.17 -0.75 10.08
CA ASN A 172 28.80 -1.18 11.33
C ASN A 172 28.43 -2.62 11.68
N GLN A 173 27.17 -3.01 11.51
CA GLN A 173 26.74 -4.40 11.71
C GLN A 173 27.51 -5.38 10.81
N LEU A 174 27.76 -5.02 9.55
CA LEU A 174 28.52 -5.86 8.61
C LEU A 174 30.02 -5.89 8.92
N CYS A 175 30.55 -4.86 9.56
CA CYS A 175 31.93 -4.83 10.05
C CYS A 175 32.10 -5.67 11.32
N ASP A 176 31.11 -5.64 12.23
CA ASP A 176 31.20 -6.24 13.56
C ASP A 176 30.79 -7.73 13.59
N ASP A 177 29.88 -8.16 12.69
CA ASP A 177 29.37 -9.54 12.63
C ASP A 177 29.49 -10.12 11.21
N GLU A 178 30.49 -10.98 11.00
CA GLU A 178 30.69 -11.66 9.71
C GLU A 178 29.46 -12.50 9.29
N SER A 179 28.69 -13.03 10.24
CA SER A 179 27.48 -13.80 9.94
C SER A 179 26.36 -12.94 9.37
N ALA A 180 26.40 -11.62 9.57
CA ALA A 180 25.41 -10.69 9.01
C ALA A 180 25.43 -10.67 7.48
N TRP A 181 26.58 -10.92 6.85
CA TRP A 181 26.70 -11.05 5.40
C TRP A 181 25.92 -12.22 4.80
N GLN A 182 25.64 -13.24 5.61
CA GLN A 182 24.92 -14.45 5.21
C GLN A 182 23.43 -14.40 5.58
N LYS A 183 22.95 -13.27 6.11
CA LYS A 183 21.53 -13.03 6.43
C LYS A 183 20.97 -12.00 5.45
N PRO A 184 19.64 -11.94 5.25
CA PRO A 184 18.99 -10.78 4.64
C PRO A 184 19.22 -9.52 5.47
N PHE A 185 19.00 -8.35 4.87
CA PHE A 185 19.00 -7.10 5.62
C PHE A 185 17.98 -7.15 6.77
N ALA A 186 18.41 -6.75 7.96
CA ALA A 186 17.53 -6.65 9.12
C ALA A 186 16.47 -5.54 8.92
N ASP A 187 15.42 -5.55 9.73
CA ASP A 187 14.44 -4.46 9.69
C ASP A 187 15.07 -3.15 10.18
N MET A 188 15.33 -2.25 9.24
CA MET A 188 15.99 -0.96 9.47
C MET A 188 15.08 0.08 10.13
N MET A 189 13.81 -0.24 10.40
CA MET A 189 12.87 0.72 10.99
C MET A 189 13.32 1.16 12.39
N PRO A 190 13.50 2.48 12.63
CA PRO A 190 13.85 3.00 13.93
C PRO A 190 12.83 2.58 15.01
N ALA A 191 13.33 2.30 16.22
CA ALA A 191 12.50 1.91 17.35
C ALA A 191 11.41 2.96 17.67
N SER A 192 11.71 4.25 17.51
CA SER A 192 10.74 5.35 17.68
C SER A 192 9.56 5.23 16.71
N GLN A 193 9.82 4.93 15.43
CA GLN A 193 8.77 4.73 14.43
C GLN A 193 7.95 3.46 14.73
N ARG A 194 8.61 2.38 15.17
CA ARG A 194 7.94 1.13 15.56
C ARG A 194 6.95 1.36 16.72
N ALA A 195 7.39 2.07 17.77
CA ALA A 195 6.54 2.39 18.92
C ALA A 195 5.31 3.24 18.54
N ILE A 196 5.46 4.19 17.61
CA ILE A 196 4.33 4.97 17.08
C ILE A 196 3.34 4.06 16.36
N ARG A 197 3.83 3.15 15.50
CA ARG A 197 2.97 2.22 14.76
C ARG A 197 2.23 1.25 15.67
N GLU A 198 2.91 0.69 16.67
CA GLU A 198 2.29 -0.19 17.67
C GLU A 198 1.19 0.55 18.43
N ARG A 199 1.46 1.77 18.90
CA ARG A 199 0.47 2.60 19.59
C ARG A 199 -0.75 2.93 18.74
N VAL A 200 -0.55 3.32 17.48
CA VAL A 200 -1.66 3.66 16.57
C VAL A 200 -2.47 2.42 16.20
N ASN A 201 -1.83 1.25 16.06
CA ASN A 201 -2.49 -0.02 15.74
C ASN A 201 -3.04 -0.76 16.97
N ALA A 202 -2.94 -0.18 18.17
CA ALA A 202 -3.54 -0.73 19.39
C ALA A 202 -5.06 -0.49 19.42
N THR A 203 -5.78 -0.96 18.38
CA THR A 203 -7.23 -0.78 18.19
C THR A 203 -8.04 -1.95 18.74
N GLY A 204 -7.44 -2.80 19.56
CA GLY A 204 -8.12 -3.93 20.20
C GLY A 204 -9.18 -3.41 21.18
N ALA A 205 -10.45 -3.60 20.85
CA ALA A 205 -11.59 -3.28 21.71
C ALA A 205 -12.60 -4.44 21.70
N PRO A 206 -13.36 -4.65 22.78
CA PRO A 206 -14.43 -5.64 22.79
C PRO A 206 -15.43 -5.37 21.67
N ILE A 207 -15.72 -6.39 20.86
CA ILE A 207 -16.76 -6.34 19.83
C ILE A 207 -18.07 -6.83 20.46
N PRO A 208 -19.20 -6.10 20.32
CA PRO A 208 -20.48 -6.55 20.85
C PRO A 208 -20.85 -7.95 20.36
N GLU A 209 -21.41 -8.77 21.26
CA GLU A 209 -21.93 -10.09 20.90
C GLU A 209 -23.25 -9.98 20.13
N GLY A 210 -23.51 -10.97 19.27
CA GLY A 210 -24.75 -11.07 18.51
C GLY A 210 -24.65 -10.58 17.06
N LEU A 211 -25.80 -10.54 16.40
CA LEU A 211 -25.94 -10.09 15.01
C LEU A 211 -26.31 -8.60 14.99
N LEU A 212 -25.93 -7.91 13.90
CA LEU A 212 -26.17 -6.47 13.73
C LEU A 212 -27.63 -6.06 14.00
N HIS A 213 -28.59 -6.83 13.49
CA HIS A 213 -30.01 -6.51 13.60
C HIS A 213 -30.61 -6.81 14.98
N GLU A 214 -29.99 -7.67 15.80
CA GLU A 214 -30.51 -8.04 17.13
C GLU A 214 -30.63 -6.84 18.08
N GLY A 215 -29.75 -5.85 17.94
CA GLY A 215 -29.85 -4.61 18.70
C GLY A 215 -31.18 -3.87 18.48
N ILE A 216 -31.70 -3.87 17.26
CA ILE A 216 -32.96 -3.22 16.90
C ILE A 216 -34.14 -3.96 17.52
N PHE A 217 -34.15 -5.29 17.46
CA PHE A 217 -35.19 -6.10 18.10
C PHE A 217 -35.15 -6.01 19.64
N ARG A 218 -33.95 -5.87 20.23
CA ARG A 218 -33.81 -5.65 21.68
C ARG A 218 -34.42 -4.31 22.10
N ILE A 219 -34.18 -3.25 21.34
CA ILE A 219 -34.80 -1.93 21.59
C ILE A 219 -36.32 -2.04 21.43
N ALA A 220 -36.82 -2.76 20.42
CA ALA A 220 -38.26 -2.95 20.24
C ALA A 220 -38.96 -3.66 21.40
N LEU A 221 -38.27 -4.59 22.09
CA LEU A 221 -38.79 -5.22 23.31
C LEU A 221 -38.79 -4.26 24.50
N GLN A 222 -37.78 -3.40 24.61
CA GLN A 222 -37.61 -2.47 25.74
C GLN A 222 -38.46 -1.20 25.60
N GLN A 223 -38.62 -0.69 24.38
CA GLN A 223 -39.24 0.59 24.06
C GLN A 223 -40.13 0.48 22.81
N PRO A 224 -41.16 -0.39 22.82
CA PRO A 224 -41.96 -0.71 21.63
C PRO A 224 -42.62 0.51 20.99
N GLN A 225 -43.07 1.49 21.80
CA GLN A 225 -43.78 2.68 21.35
C GLN A 225 -42.87 3.85 20.99
N ALA A 226 -41.54 3.71 21.15
CA ALA A 226 -40.60 4.77 20.77
C ALA A 226 -40.54 4.88 19.24
N LEU A 227 -40.45 6.11 18.73
CA LEU A 227 -40.32 6.39 17.31
C LEU A 227 -39.03 5.75 16.76
N ALA A 228 -39.15 4.95 15.71
CA ALA A 228 -38.03 4.25 15.06
C ALA A 228 -37.74 4.79 13.66
N VAL A 229 -38.80 5.02 12.86
CA VAL A 229 -38.69 5.46 11.46
C VAL A 229 -39.63 6.63 11.23
N THR A 230 -39.15 7.65 10.53
CA THR A 230 -39.96 8.75 10.04
C THR A 230 -39.50 9.15 8.65
N ASP A 231 -40.43 9.27 7.72
CA ASP A 231 -40.25 9.89 6.41
C ASP A 231 -41.51 10.68 6.02
N MET A 232 -41.58 11.18 4.78
CA MET A 232 -42.72 11.97 4.32
C MET A 232 -44.06 11.22 4.27
N ARG A 233 -44.04 9.88 4.31
CA ARG A 233 -45.21 9.00 4.15
C ARG A 233 -45.50 8.17 5.38
N TYR A 234 -44.48 7.82 6.17
CA TYR A 234 -44.58 6.87 7.25
C TYR A 234 -43.96 7.40 8.53
N GLN A 235 -44.61 7.10 9.64
CA GLN A 235 -44.08 7.31 10.98
C GLN A 235 -44.35 6.02 11.76
N TRP A 236 -43.29 5.28 12.09
CA TRP A 236 -43.39 3.98 12.75
C TRP A 236 -42.60 3.95 14.04
N ASN A 237 -43.19 3.35 15.06
CA ASN A 237 -42.48 2.98 16.27
C ASN A 237 -41.67 1.68 16.06
N TYR A 238 -40.88 1.30 17.07
CA TYR A 238 -40.07 0.07 16.99
C TYR A 238 -40.90 -1.21 16.89
N HIS A 239 -42.09 -1.24 17.50
CA HIS A 239 -42.99 -2.39 17.39
C HIS A 239 -43.46 -2.58 15.94
N GLU A 240 -43.93 -1.53 15.29
CA GLU A 240 -44.38 -1.56 13.89
C GLU A 240 -43.25 -1.93 12.93
N LEU A 241 -42.08 -1.29 13.06
CA LEU A 241 -40.92 -1.62 12.22
C LEU A 241 -40.52 -3.10 12.32
N THR A 242 -40.46 -3.63 13.54
CA THR A 242 -40.02 -5.01 13.75
C THR A 242 -41.09 -6.03 13.36
N ASP A 243 -42.38 -5.70 13.49
CA ASP A 243 -43.47 -6.52 12.96
C ASP A 243 -43.42 -6.59 11.43
N TYR A 244 -43.33 -5.45 10.74
CA TYR A 244 -43.19 -5.41 9.29
C TYR A 244 -41.96 -6.17 8.79
N ALA A 245 -40.81 -6.04 9.46
CA ALA A 245 -39.63 -6.81 9.12
C ALA A 245 -39.86 -8.33 9.28
N ARG A 246 -40.55 -8.78 10.34
CA ARG A 246 -40.88 -10.20 10.56
C ARG A 246 -41.85 -10.75 9.54
N ARG A 247 -42.87 -9.99 9.15
CA ARG A 247 -43.83 -10.37 8.10
C ARG A 247 -43.15 -10.49 6.75
N CYS A 248 -42.36 -9.47 6.38
CA CYS A 248 -41.59 -9.50 5.15
C CYS A 248 -40.58 -10.66 5.14
N ALA A 249 -39.92 -10.97 6.27
CA ALA A 249 -39.03 -12.13 6.37
C ALA A 249 -39.79 -13.45 6.17
N GLY A 250 -40.99 -13.58 6.74
CA GLY A 250 -41.86 -14.73 6.52
C GLY A 250 -42.18 -14.91 5.05
N ARG A 251 -42.55 -13.82 4.37
CA ARG A 251 -42.82 -13.85 2.94
C ARG A 251 -41.60 -14.25 2.10
N LEU A 252 -40.41 -13.76 2.45
CA LEU A 252 -39.17 -14.17 1.77
C LEU A 252 -38.95 -15.68 1.88
N ILE A 253 -39.16 -16.26 3.07
CA ILE A 253 -39.02 -17.69 3.32
C ILE A 253 -40.08 -18.49 2.53
N GLU A 254 -41.33 -18.02 2.49
CA GLU A 254 -42.39 -18.62 1.67
C GLU A 254 -42.04 -18.60 0.17
N CYS A 255 -41.38 -17.54 -0.30
CA CYS A 255 -40.85 -17.43 -1.66
C CYS A 255 -39.60 -18.30 -1.89
N GLY A 256 -39.18 -19.09 -0.89
CA GLY A 256 -38.10 -20.06 -1.00
C GLY A 256 -36.71 -19.46 -0.83
N VAL A 257 -36.57 -18.29 -0.22
CA VAL A 257 -35.27 -17.74 0.21
C VAL A 257 -34.73 -18.60 1.36
N GLN A 258 -33.48 -19.06 1.21
CA GLN A 258 -32.78 -19.85 2.20
C GLN A 258 -31.64 -19.04 2.86
N PRO A 259 -31.18 -19.44 4.07
CA PRO A 259 -30.06 -18.78 4.72
C PRO A 259 -28.79 -18.78 3.87
N GLY A 260 -28.25 -17.59 3.61
CA GLY A 260 -27.10 -17.36 2.75
C GLY A 260 -27.43 -17.03 1.29
N ASP A 261 -28.69 -17.09 0.87
CA ASP A 261 -29.10 -16.60 -0.44
C ASP A 261 -28.93 -15.08 -0.54
N ASN A 262 -28.74 -14.58 -1.76
CA ASN A 262 -28.65 -13.16 -2.04
C ASN A 262 -30.03 -12.60 -2.44
N VAL A 263 -30.52 -11.61 -1.70
CA VAL A 263 -31.77 -10.90 -2.01
C VAL A 263 -31.43 -9.47 -2.41
N ALA A 264 -31.72 -9.09 -3.65
CA ALA A 264 -31.51 -7.71 -4.08
C ALA A 264 -32.56 -6.79 -3.47
N ILE A 265 -32.15 -5.59 -3.08
CA ILE A 265 -33.03 -4.51 -2.64
C ILE A 265 -32.88 -3.40 -3.66
N THR A 266 -33.86 -3.31 -4.56
CA THR A 266 -33.87 -2.38 -5.69
C THR A 266 -35.08 -1.46 -5.58
N MET A 267 -34.94 -0.42 -4.76
CA MET A 267 -35.99 0.55 -4.50
C MET A 267 -35.41 1.91 -4.14
N SER A 268 -36.24 2.94 -4.17
CA SER A 268 -35.89 4.28 -3.71
C SER A 268 -35.64 4.30 -2.20
N LYS A 269 -34.93 5.33 -1.72
CA LYS A 269 -34.68 5.50 -0.28
C LYS A 269 -35.99 5.80 0.42
N GLY A 270 -36.27 5.10 1.52
CA GLY A 270 -37.46 5.32 2.34
C GLY A 270 -37.67 4.22 3.38
N ALA A 271 -38.76 4.31 4.15
CA ALA A 271 -39.06 3.38 5.24
C ALA A 271 -39.07 1.90 4.80
N GLY A 272 -39.56 1.60 3.59
CA GLY A 272 -39.58 0.25 3.02
C GLY A 272 -38.19 -0.40 2.88
N GLN A 273 -37.13 0.40 2.66
CA GLN A 273 -35.77 -0.12 2.55
C GLN A 273 -35.26 -0.67 3.90
N LEU A 274 -35.66 -0.06 5.01
CA LEU A 274 -35.33 -0.55 6.35
C LEU A 274 -36.00 -1.89 6.64
N VAL A 275 -37.30 -2.01 6.29
CA VAL A 275 -38.05 -3.27 6.38
C VAL A 275 -37.36 -4.35 5.56
N ALA A 276 -37.02 -4.06 4.30
CA ALA A 276 -36.35 -5.01 3.40
C ALA A 276 -35.00 -5.49 3.96
N VAL A 277 -34.13 -4.59 4.43
CA VAL A 277 -32.83 -4.97 5.01
C VAL A 277 -33.01 -5.86 6.24
N LEU A 278 -33.88 -5.46 7.18
CA LEU A 278 -34.12 -6.25 8.39
C LEU A 278 -34.74 -7.61 8.07
N ALA A 279 -35.68 -7.66 7.13
CA ALA A 279 -36.33 -8.90 6.70
C ALA A 279 -35.34 -9.89 6.08
N VAL A 280 -34.45 -9.42 5.21
CA VAL A 280 -33.42 -10.26 4.58
C VAL A 280 -32.45 -10.80 5.64
N LEU A 281 -32.04 -9.96 6.59
CA LEU A 281 -31.18 -10.39 7.70
C LEU A 281 -31.88 -11.39 8.64
N LEU A 282 -33.17 -11.19 8.94
CA LEU A 282 -33.99 -12.10 9.72
C LEU A 282 -34.17 -13.47 9.03
N ALA A 283 -34.26 -13.49 7.70
CA ALA A 283 -34.28 -14.72 6.90
C ALA A 283 -32.91 -15.42 6.82
N GLY A 284 -31.87 -14.87 7.45
CA GLY A 284 -30.50 -15.40 7.39
C GLY A 284 -29.83 -15.21 6.03
N ALA A 285 -30.42 -14.40 5.16
CA ALA A 285 -29.96 -14.11 3.81
C ALA A 285 -29.05 -12.86 3.77
N VAL A 286 -28.46 -12.60 2.61
CA VAL A 286 -27.56 -11.47 2.36
C VAL A 286 -28.29 -10.46 1.49
N TYR A 287 -28.39 -9.21 1.94
CA TYR A 287 -28.99 -8.17 1.12
C TYR A 287 -27.97 -7.61 0.14
N VAL A 288 -28.40 -7.39 -1.10
CA VAL A 288 -27.60 -6.79 -2.18
C VAL A 288 -28.26 -5.46 -2.57
N PRO A 289 -27.73 -4.31 -2.14
CA PRO A 289 -28.32 -3.02 -2.49
C PRO A 289 -28.05 -2.70 -3.96
N VAL A 290 -29.11 -2.40 -4.72
CA VAL A 290 -29.01 -2.04 -6.14
C VAL A 290 -29.75 -0.73 -6.37
N SER A 291 -29.06 0.28 -6.91
CA SER A 291 -29.67 1.59 -7.15
C SER A 291 -30.64 1.55 -8.34
N LEU A 292 -31.79 2.23 -8.18
CA LEU A 292 -32.75 2.45 -9.26
C LEU A 292 -32.20 3.34 -10.38
N ASP A 293 -31.25 4.21 -10.08
CA ASP A 293 -30.66 5.15 -11.05
C ASP A 293 -29.72 4.45 -12.05
N GLN A 294 -29.43 3.17 -11.83
CA GLN A 294 -28.62 2.36 -12.73
C GLN A 294 -29.46 1.92 -13.95
N PRO A 295 -28.89 1.95 -15.18
CA PRO A 295 -29.53 1.37 -16.35
C PRO A 295 -29.94 -0.09 -16.14
N ALA A 296 -31.05 -0.53 -16.76
CA ALA A 296 -31.59 -1.88 -16.59
C ALA A 296 -30.54 -2.98 -16.80
N ALA A 297 -29.78 -2.92 -17.90
CA ALA A 297 -28.72 -3.88 -18.20
C ALA A 297 -27.63 -3.96 -17.11
N ARG A 298 -27.35 -2.84 -16.40
CA ARG A 298 -26.38 -2.85 -15.29
C ARG A 298 -26.97 -3.53 -14.05
N ARG A 299 -28.26 -3.32 -13.77
CA ARG A 299 -28.97 -4.00 -12.67
C ARG A 299 -29.03 -5.50 -12.91
N GLU A 300 -29.43 -5.93 -14.12
CA GLU A 300 -29.44 -7.34 -14.53
C GLU A 300 -28.07 -8.00 -14.37
N LYS A 301 -27.01 -7.31 -14.80
CA LYS A 301 -25.64 -7.81 -14.59
C LYS A 301 -25.31 -7.98 -13.12
N ILE A 302 -25.66 -7.02 -12.26
CA ILE A 302 -25.44 -7.14 -10.80
C ILE A 302 -26.22 -8.33 -10.24
N TYR A 303 -27.47 -8.53 -10.67
CA TYR A 303 -28.27 -9.65 -10.22
C TYR A 303 -27.66 -10.99 -10.61
N ALA A 304 -27.15 -11.11 -11.85
CA ALA A 304 -26.48 -12.29 -12.34
C ALA A 304 -25.15 -12.54 -11.59
N ASP A 305 -24.28 -11.53 -11.50
CA ASP A 305 -22.96 -11.62 -10.85
C ASP A 305 -23.10 -11.99 -9.36
N ALA A 306 -24.14 -11.48 -8.68
CA ALA A 306 -24.44 -11.79 -7.29
C ALA A 306 -25.33 -13.03 -7.11
N SER A 307 -25.73 -13.73 -8.18
CA SER A 307 -26.65 -14.89 -8.11
C SER A 307 -27.89 -14.61 -7.25
N VAL A 308 -28.55 -13.48 -7.53
CA VAL A 308 -29.71 -13.02 -6.76
C VAL A 308 -30.86 -14.01 -6.90
N ARG A 309 -31.41 -14.42 -5.75
CA ARG A 309 -32.55 -15.34 -5.66
C ARG A 309 -33.90 -14.63 -5.83
N LEU A 310 -33.99 -13.39 -5.34
CA LEU A 310 -35.22 -12.60 -5.31
C LEU A 310 -34.87 -11.10 -5.26
N VAL A 311 -35.70 -10.27 -5.90
CA VAL A 311 -35.59 -8.81 -5.88
C VAL A 311 -36.73 -8.19 -5.09
N LEU A 312 -36.42 -7.49 -3.99
CA LEU A 312 -37.35 -6.65 -3.26
C LEU A 312 -37.42 -5.26 -3.90
N ILE A 313 -38.64 -4.80 -4.19
CA ILE A 313 -38.92 -3.48 -4.79
C ILE A 313 -39.94 -2.70 -3.94
N CYS A 314 -40.10 -1.42 -4.22
CA CYS A 314 -41.21 -0.62 -3.70
C CYS A 314 -42.24 -0.43 -4.81
N GLN A 315 -43.51 -0.74 -4.53
CA GLN A 315 -44.58 -0.63 -5.55
C GLN A 315 -44.82 0.79 -6.05
N HIS A 316 -44.31 1.81 -5.35
CA HIS A 316 -44.43 3.22 -5.73
C HIS A 316 -43.31 3.68 -6.68
N ASP A 317 -42.29 2.85 -6.90
CA ASP A 317 -41.19 3.16 -7.81
C ASP A 317 -41.53 2.75 -9.25
N ALA A 318 -40.89 3.38 -10.24
CA ALA A 318 -40.93 2.91 -11.62
C ALA A 318 -40.28 1.53 -11.74
N SER A 319 -40.77 0.69 -12.67
CA SER A 319 -40.42 -0.73 -12.77
C SER A 319 -38.92 -1.02 -12.63
N ALA A 320 -38.58 -1.76 -11.58
CA ALA A 320 -37.22 -2.16 -11.20
C ALA A 320 -36.99 -3.66 -11.30
N GLY A 321 -37.98 -4.38 -11.85
CA GLY A 321 -38.00 -5.83 -11.94
C GLY A 321 -37.00 -6.39 -12.94
N SER A 322 -36.85 -7.71 -12.87
CA SER A 322 -36.19 -8.55 -13.86
C SER A 322 -37.20 -9.59 -14.30
N ASP A 323 -37.22 -9.94 -15.59
CA ASP A 323 -38.14 -10.96 -16.11
C ASP A 323 -37.74 -12.38 -15.66
N ASP A 324 -36.46 -12.58 -15.32
CA ASP A 324 -35.89 -13.89 -14.99
C ASP A 324 -35.81 -14.17 -13.48
N ILE A 325 -35.98 -13.16 -12.63
CA ILE A 325 -35.82 -13.27 -11.18
C ILE A 325 -37.13 -12.88 -10.49
N PRO A 326 -37.64 -13.67 -9.53
CA PRO A 326 -38.82 -13.32 -8.76
C PRO A 326 -38.70 -11.92 -8.13
N VAL A 327 -39.74 -11.11 -8.33
CA VAL A 327 -39.85 -9.74 -7.81
C VAL A 327 -40.95 -9.69 -6.76
N LEU A 328 -40.68 -9.06 -5.62
CA LEU A 328 -41.63 -8.91 -4.53
C LEU A 328 -41.66 -7.45 -4.05
N ALA A 329 -42.84 -6.83 -4.06
CA ALA A 329 -43.01 -5.51 -3.45
C ALA A 329 -43.02 -5.65 -1.93
N TRP A 330 -42.26 -4.82 -1.21
CA TRP A 330 -42.22 -4.89 0.25
C TRP A 330 -43.60 -4.64 0.88
N GLN A 331 -44.45 -3.80 0.27
CA GLN A 331 -45.81 -3.57 0.74
C GLN A 331 -46.68 -4.84 0.73
N GLN A 332 -46.50 -5.70 -0.27
CA GLN A 332 -47.17 -7.01 -0.32
C GLN A 332 -46.53 -7.98 0.67
N ALA A 333 -45.21 -7.89 0.85
CA ALA A 333 -44.48 -8.77 1.75
C ALA A 333 -44.88 -8.60 3.23
N ILE A 334 -45.23 -7.39 3.64
CA ILE A 334 -45.65 -7.10 5.01
C ILE A 334 -47.10 -7.52 5.32
N GLU A 335 -47.85 -8.05 4.35
CA GLU A 335 -49.20 -8.60 4.58
C GLU A 335 -49.16 -10.07 5.08
N ALA A 336 -48.00 -10.72 4.98
CA ALA A 336 -47.81 -12.10 5.42
C ALA A 336 -47.84 -12.24 6.96
N GLU A 337 -47.88 -13.48 7.44
CA GLU A 337 -47.75 -13.77 8.87
C GLU A 337 -46.31 -13.53 9.36
N PRO A 338 -46.12 -12.93 10.55
CA PRO A 338 -44.79 -12.64 11.07
C PRO A 338 -44.09 -13.92 11.52
N ILE A 339 -42.79 -14.05 11.20
CA ILE A 339 -42.00 -15.13 11.79
C ILE A 339 -41.80 -14.92 13.29
N ALA A 340 -41.92 -16.01 14.06
CA ALA A 340 -41.72 -16.00 15.50
C ALA A 340 -40.23 -15.90 15.89
N ASN A 341 -39.36 -16.62 15.19
CA ASN A 341 -37.92 -16.67 15.49
C ASN A 341 -37.09 -16.32 14.23
N PRO A 342 -36.02 -15.51 14.37
CA PRO A 342 -35.08 -15.27 13.28
C PRO A 342 -34.40 -16.57 12.85
N VAL A 343 -34.04 -16.68 11.58
CA VAL A 343 -33.25 -17.80 11.08
C VAL A 343 -31.77 -17.51 11.36
N VAL A 344 -31.28 -18.04 12.49
CA VAL A 344 -29.89 -17.81 12.92
C VAL A 344 -28.95 -18.69 12.10
N ARG A 345 -28.05 -18.05 11.35
CA ARG A 345 -26.88 -18.71 10.78
C ARG A 345 -25.65 -18.33 11.60
N ALA A 346 -25.02 -19.32 12.23
CA ALA A 346 -23.71 -19.11 12.82
C ALA A 346 -22.73 -18.61 11.73
N PRO A 347 -21.92 -17.57 11.99
CA PRO A 347 -20.90 -17.16 11.04
C PRO A 347 -20.00 -18.37 10.74
N ARG A 348 -19.86 -18.71 9.44
CA ARG A 348 -19.15 -19.93 9.01
C ARG A 348 -17.68 -19.98 9.45
N ASN A 349 -17.13 -18.87 9.91
CA ASN A 349 -15.92 -18.76 10.73
C ASN A 349 -16.02 -17.39 11.41
N ARG A 350 -15.90 -17.27 12.74
CA ARG A 350 -15.37 -16.02 13.29
C ARG A 350 -13.96 -15.94 12.71
N PRO A 351 -13.59 -14.90 11.94
CA PRO A 351 -12.18 -14.67 11.75
C PRO A 351 -11.63 -14.53 13.17
N THR A 352 -10.78 -15.45 13.59
CA THR A 352 -9.80 -15.09 14.59
C THR A 352 -9.17 -13.84 14.01
N LEU A 353 -9.29 -12.72 14.72
CA LEU A 353 -8.41 -11.58 14.53
C LEU A 353 -7.01 -12.10 14.88
N SER A 354 -6.46 -12.92 13.99
CA SER A 354 -5.05 -13.19 13.93
C SER A 354 -4.44 -11.82 13.73
N THR A 355 -3.49 -11.49 14.59
CA THR A 355 -2.54 -10.41 14.39
C THR A 355 -2.21 -10.40 12.90
N PRO A 356 -2.45 -9.29 12.17
CA PRO A 356 -2.22 -9.29 10.74
C PRO A 356 -0.80 -9.81 10.50
N PRO A 357 -0.60 -10.85 9.68
CA PRO A 357 0.74 -11.24 9.31
C PRO A 357 1.44 -10.02 8.75
N ALA A 358 2.71 -9.82 9.11
CA ALA A 358 3.53 -8.75 8.56
C ALA A 358 3.28 -8.68 7.05
N LEU A 359 2.81 -7.53 6.58
CA LEU A 359 2.44 -7.29 5.18
C LEU A 359 3.48 -7.95 4.27
N PRO A 360 3.12 -8.95 3.46
CA PRO A 360 4.07 -9.51 2.51
C PRO A 360 4.41 -8.39 1.53
N VAL A 361 5.71 -8.11 1.41
CA VAL A 361 6.27 -7.25 0.37
C VAL A 361 5.69 -7.74 -0.95
N ARG A 362 4.83 -6.92 -1.56
CA ARG A 362 4.24 -7.22 -2.87
C ARG A 362 5.38 -7.30 -3.88
N ARG A 363 5.79 -8.52 -4.22
CA ARG A 363 6.50 -8.78 -5.48
C ARG A 363 5.52 -8.47 -6.61
N LYS A 364 5.62 -7.28 -7.20
CA LYS A 364 5.08 -7.06 -8.55
C LYS A 364 6.05 -7.74 -9.52
N GLY A 365 5.53 -8.69 -10.29
CA GLY A 365 6.22 -9.24 -11.45
C GLY A 365 6.25 -8.28 -12.62
#